data_AF-A0A525VHT0-F1
#
_entry.id   AF-A0A525VHT0-F1
#
_cell.length_a   1.000
_cell.length_b   1.000
_cell.length_c   1.000
_cell.angle_alpha   90.00
_cell.angle_beta   90.00
_cell.angle_gamma   90.00
#
_symmetry.space_group_name_H-M   'P 1'
#
loop_
_entity.id
_entity.type
_entity.pdbx_description
1 polymer ?
#
loop_
_entity_poly.entity_id
_entity_poly.type
_entity_poly.pdbx_seq_one_letter_code
_entity_poly.pdbx_strand_id
1 'polypeptide(L)'
;MAHDQPVKALVLALTDYAAAAVYSINRLQPDALCFVLPEGAKSLVESEVQPKIEHLPRRWDWVILPETGEFVSCYQMLARTLPDMLRTWEVQPGELVVDVTGATPAMAGALTVVTMPMSSRIVSLVPAREGQEEDKIDIAGQSFVWTQVNLWDEAASVSRREGCELFNRRLFAAATKLFREVEVRVSGGQKPLYRAFADLADGYDLWERFHYRQAWEKLKTSVKAFEMAAVWGGPPGLTSLLPAIKANAGFLEKLVLDPAPVKDMQASDLLAHAGRRLHGLHDPEAAMISLVRALEAFAQRQLFKHYQIKTWDVQPEQLPQALQETCRSCWLEDLDGKYKLPLQAQFRALAGLGDQMGQAFLREWPTMKPLLDAANHAVLGHGFEPVKAERVQQLYDVVMKLTGVAESSLPKFPVLNV
;
A
#
# COMPACT_ATOMS: atom_id res chain seq x y z
N MET A 1 -6.07 -18.14 23.02
CA MET A 1 -7.04 -17.70 24.05
C MET A 1 -8.07 -16.70 23.50
N ALA A 2 -8.60 -16.92 22.29
CA ALA A 2 -9.65 -16.08 21.69
C ALA A 2 -10.85 -16.93 21.21
N HIS A 3 -10.98 -18.16 21.71
CA HIS A 3 -11.79 -19.20 21.08
C HIS A 3 -13.29 -19.12 21.39
N ASP A 4 -13.68 -18.38 22.44
CA ASP A 4 -15.05 -18.35 22.98
C ASP A 4 -15.60 -16.91 23.15
N GLN A 5 -15.17 -15.98 22.30
CA GLN A 5 -15.71 -14.62 22.32
C GLN A 5 -16.98 -14.51 21.46
N PRO A 6 -17.96 -13.68 21.88
CA PRO A 6 -19.10 -13.29 21.06
C PRO A 6 -18.66 -12.83 19.67
N VAL A 7 -19.39 -13.24 18.63
CA VAL A 7 -19.08 -12.93 17.24
C VAL A 7 -20.10 -11.97 16.64
N LYS A 8 -19.67 -11.15 15.68
CA LYS A 8 -20.54 -10.20 14.99
C LYS A 8 -21.63 -10.89 14.16
N ALA A 9 -21.24 -11.91 13.40
CA ALA A 9 -22.16 -12.67 12.57
C ALA A 9 -21.74 -14.15 12.49
N LEU A 10 -22.74 -15.03 12.50
CA LEU A 10 -22.59 -16.46 12.29
C LEU A 10 -23.48 -16.90 11.12
N VAL A 11 -22.89 -17.53 10.11
CA VAL A 11 -23.61 -18.32 9.11
C VAL A 11 -23.42 -19.79 9.45
N LEU A 12 -24.51 -20.49 9.74
CA LEU A 12 -24.50 -21.86 10.23
C LEU A 12 -25.25 -22.79 9.28
N ALA A 13 -24.56 -23.81 8.78
CA ALA A 13 -25.16 -24.87 7.99
C ALA A 13 -25.86 -25.90 8.89
N LEU A 14 -27.10 -26.25 8.56
CA LEU A 14 -27.87 -27.26 9.28
C LEU A 14 -28.65 -28.14 8.30
N THR A 15 -28.55 -29.46 8.48
CA THR A 15 -29.36 -30.45 7.76
C THR A 15 -30.26 -31.20 8.74
N ASP A 16 -29.67 -31.96 9.68
CA ASP A 16 -30.41 -32.78 10.64
C ASP A 16 -29.86 -32.73 12.08
N TYR A 17 -28.63 -32.24 12.28
CA TYR A 17 -27.96 -32.32 13.58
C TYR A 17 -28.14 -31.07 14.47
N ALA A 18 -29.34 -30.88 15.00
CA ALA A 18 -29.72 -29.72 15.81
C ALA A 18 -28.84 -29.50 17.06
N ALA A 19 -28.42 -30.57 17.74
CA ALA A 19 -27.66 -30.48 18.98
C ALA A 19 -26.29 -29.80 18.77
N ALA A 20 -25.63 -30.08 17.63
CA ALA A 20 -24.39 -29.38 17.26
C ALA A 20 -24.64 -27.90 16.95
N ALA A 21 -25.73 -27.57 16.26
CA ALA A 21 -26.08 -26.18 15.98
C ALA A 21 -26.29 -25.37 17.26
N VAL A 22 -27.02 -25.93 18.24
CA VAL A 22 -27.20 -25.30 19.56
C VAL A 22 -25.86 -25.05 20.23
N TYR A 23 -24.97 -26.06 20.24
CA TYR A 23 -23.64 -25.92 20.83
C TYR A 23 -22.85 -24.78 20.19
N SER A 24 -22.77 -24.73 18.86
CA SER A 24 -22.04 -23.69 18.15
C SER A 24 -22.61 -22.29 18.40
N ILE A 25 -23.94 -22.14 18.40
CA ILE A 25 -24.60 -20.85 18.66
C ILE A 25 -24.30 -20.38 20.07
N ASN A 26 -24.47 -21.24 21.09
CA ASN A 26 -24.24 -20.87 22.48
C ASN A 26 -22.77 -20.59 22.77
N ARG A 27 -21.85 -21.31 22.12
CA ARG A 27 -20.41 -21.08 22.21
C ARG A 27 -19.99 -19.75 21.59
N LEU A 28 -20.57 -19.39 20.44
CA LEU A 28 -20.15 -18.23 19.65
C LEU A 28 -20.93 -16.95 19.97
N GLN A 29 -22.09 -17.05 20.61
CA GLN A 29 -22.96 -15.94 21.02
C GLN A 29 -23.08 -14.85 19.93
N PRO A 30 -23.57 -15.18 18.72
CA PRO A 30 -23.56 -14.25 17.61
C PRO A 30 -24.56 -13.10 17.78
N ASP A 31 -24.15 -11.88 17.43
CA ASP A 31 -25.06 -10.73 17.32
C ASP A 31 -26.08 -10.91 16.18
N ALA A 32 -25.68 -11.54 15.08
CA ALA A 32 -26.51 -11.86 13.93
C ALA A 32 -26.32 -13.31 13.48
N LEU A 33 -27.41 -14.04 13.22
CA LEU A 33 -27.38 -15.47 12.91
C LEU A 33 -28.11 -15.79 11.60
N CYS A 34 -27.44 -16.43 10.66
CA CYS A 34 -28.07 -16.97 9.45
C CYS A 34 -28.04 -18.49 9.46
N PHE A 35 -29.19 -19.13 9.32
CA PHE A 35 -29.25 -20.56 9.04
C PHE A 35 -29.18 -20.83 7.55
N VAL A 36 -28.40 -21.81 7.13
CA VAL A 36 -28.32 -22.30 5.75
C VAL A 36 -28.76 -23.75 5.75
N LEU A 37 -29.95 -24.02 5.24
CA LEU A 37 -30.62 -25.31 5.44
C LEU A 37 -31.59 -25.68 4.32
N PRO A 38 -31.94 -26.96 4.13
CA PRO A 38 -33.03 -27.35 3.24
C PRO A 38 -34.40 -26.97 3.82
N GLU A 39 -35.43 -26.81 2.98
CA GLU A 39 -36.77 -26.38 3.42
C GLU A 39 -37.33 -27.25 4.58
N GLY A 40 -37.08 -28.56 4.54
CA GLY A 40 -37.54 -29.50 5.57
C GLY A 40 -36.89 -29.35 6.94
N ALA A 41 -35.79 -28.60 7.07
CA ALA A 41 -35.09 -28.41 8.34
C ALA A 41 -35.55 -27.16 9.13
N LYS A 42 -36.51 -26.37 8.61
CA LYS A 42 -37.06 -25.21 9.34
C LYS A 42 -37.71 -25.62 10.66
N SER A 43 -38.58 -26.62 10.63
CA SER A 43 -39.28 -27.10 11.82
C SER A 43 -38.30 -27.61 12.88
N LEU A 44 -37.17 -28.20 12.45
CA LEU A 44 -36.11 -28.64 13.35
C LEU A 44 -35.47 -27.47 14.10
N VAL A 45 -35.22 -26.34 13.43
CA VAL A 45 -34.70 -25.14 14.09
C VAL A 45 -35.69 -24.61 15.12
N GLU A 46 -36.97 -24.49 14.74
CA GLU A 46 -38.02 -23.94 15.61
C GLU A 46 -38.26 -24.81 16.85
N SER A 47 -38.25 -26.15 16.70
CA SER A 47 -38.56 -27.06 17.80
C SER A 47 -37.34 -27.44 18.65
N GLU A 48 -36.16 -27.60 18.04
CA GLU A 48 -34.99 -28.18 18.72
C GLU A 48 -33.83 -27.21 18.94
N VAL A 49 -33.71 -26.15 18.14
CA VAL A 49 -32.59 -25.20 18.22
C VAL A 49 -32.98 -23.94 18.98
N GLN A 50 -33.99 -23.20 18.48
CA GLN A 50 -34.40 -21.90 19.02
C GLN A 50 -34.71 -21.94 20.53
N PRO A 51 -35.42 -22.95 21.08
CA PRO A 51 -35.73 -22.98 22.51
C PRO A 51 -34.49 -23.18 23.41
N LYS A 52 -33.36 -23.61 22.84
CA LYS A 52 -32.12 -23.94 23.57
C LYS A 52 -31.00 -22.92 23.35
N ILE A 53 -31.29 -21.82 22.64
CA ILE A 53 -30.36 -20.70 22.49
C ILE A 53 -30.33 -19.90 23.79
N GLU A 54 -29.18 -19.83 24.45
CA GLU A 54 -29.00 -19.14 25.73
C GLU A 54 -29.02 -17.61 25.56
N HIS A 55 -28.42 -17.13 24.48
CA HIS A 55 -28.32 -15.71 24.13
C HIS A 55 -28.90 -15.47 22.75
N LEU A 56 -30.12 -14.90 22.71
CA LEU A 56 -30.80 -14.65 21.45
C LEU A 56 -30.03 -13.61 20.61
N PRO A 57 -29.79 -13.88 19.31
CA PRO A 57 -29.18 -12.92 18.42
C PRO A 57 -30.11 -11.72 18.22
N ARG A 58 -29.54 -10.54 17.96
CA ARG A 58 -30.33 -9.32 17.70
C ARG A 58 -31.17 -9.43 16.44
N ARG A 59 -30.70 -10.24 15.49
CA ARG A 59 -31.37 -10.55 14.23
C ARG A 59 -30.97 -11.93 13.77
N TRP A 60 -31.88 -12.57 13.05
CA TRP A 60 -31.60 -13.86 12.43
C TRP A 60 -32.39 -14.02 11.13
N ASP A 61 -31.89 -14.85 10.22
CA ASP A 61 -32.51 -15.12 8.92
C ASP A 61 -32.13 -16.51 8.41
N TRP A 62 -32.70 -16.88 7.26
CA TRP A 62 -32.62 -18.21 6.68
C TRP A 62 -32.27 -18.11 5.20
N VAL A 63 -31.33 -18.93 4.75
CA VAL A 63 -31.11 -19.21 3.34
C VAL A 63 -31.51 -20.65 3.08
N ILE A 64 -32.60 -20.80 2.34
CA ILE A 64 -33.14 -22.11 1.99
C ILE A 64 -32.45 -22.65 0.76
N LEU A 65 -31.86 -23.83 0.89
CA LEU A 65 -31.24 -24.54 -0.22
C LEU A 65 -32.22 -25.55 -0.82
N PRO A 66 -32.51 -25.47 -2.13
CA PRO A 66 -33.45 -26.39 -2.78
C PRO A 66 -32.89 -27.80 -2.96
N GLU A 67 -31.58 -27.92 -3.20
CA GLU A 67 -30.87 -29.19 -3.35
C GLU A 67 -29.54 -29.09 -2.61
N THR A 68 -29.36 -29.87 -1.54
CA THR A 68 -28.18 -29.80 -0.67
C THR A 68 -27.05 -30.70 -1.13
N GLY A 69 -27.30 -31.66 -2.03
CA GLY A 69 -26.29 -32.55 -2.62
C GLY A 69 -25.55 -31.96 -3.82
N GLU A 70 -26.07 -30.90 -4.44
CA GLU A 70 -25.54 -30.33 -5.68
C GLU A 70 -24.79 -29.01 -5.44
N PHE A 71 -23.48 -29.00 -5.70
CA PHE A 71 -22.62 -27.82 -5.48
C PHE A 71 -23.12 -26.57 -6.24
N VAL A 72 -23.51 -26.72 -7.51
CA VAL A 72 -23.92 -25.58 -8.35
C VAL A 72 -25.18 -24.92 -7.80
N SER A 73 -26.16 -25.71 -7.38
CA SER A 73 -27.39 -25.24 -6.76
C SER A 73 -27.11 -24.48 -5.46
N CYS A 74 -26.33 -25.08 -4.55
CA CYS A 74 -25.88 -24.45 -3.32
C CYS A 74 -25.14 -23.12 -3.58
N TYR A 75 -24.16 -23.14 -4.49
CA TYR A 75 -23.33 -21.98 -4.80
C TYR A 75 -24.16 -20.83 -5.35
N GLN A 76 -25.04 -21.08 -6.34
CA GLN A 76 -25.84 -20.03 -6.95
C GLN A 76 -26.81 -19.38 -5.96
N MET A 77 -27.43 -20.18 -5.09
CA MET A 77 -28.32 -19.66 -4.05
C MET A 77 -27.56 -18.81 -3.04
N LEU A 78 -26.45 -19.33 -2.50
CA LEU A 78 -25.65 -18.63 -1.50
C LEU A 78 -25.01 -17.35 -2.05
N ALA A 79 -24.46 -17.39 -3.27
CA ALA A 79 -23.83 -16.25 -3.92
C ALA A 79 -24.81 -15.11 -4.22
N ARG A 80 -26.09 -15.42 -4.42
CA ARG A 80 -27.15 -14.41 -4.64
C ARG A 80 -27.66 -13.78 -3.35
N THR A 81 -27.72 -14.53 -2.25
CA THR A 81 -28.40 -14.07 -1.03
C THR A 81 -27.46 -13.58 0.06
N LEU A 82 -26.36 -14.30 0.32
CA LEU A 82 -25.50 -13.96 1.46
C LEU A 82 -24.85 -12.58 1.34
N PRO A 83 -24.33 -12.12 0.18
CA PRO A 83 -23.68 -10.81 0.11
C PRO A 83 -24.60 -9.64 0.49
N ASP A 84 -25.86 -9.65 0.01
CA ASP A 84 -26.81 -8.57 0.30
C ASP A 84 -27.32 -8.63 1.74
N MET A 85 -27.52 -9.83 2.28
CA MET A 85 -27.84 -10.03 3.70
C MET A 85 -26.71 -9.50 4.60
N LEU A 86 -25.47 -9.91 4.35
CA LEU A 86 -24.31 -9.47 5.14
C LEU A 86 -24.10 -7.95 5.06
N ARG A 87 -24.34 -7.35 3.89
CA ARG A 87 -24.32 -5.90 3.70
C ARG A 87 -25.40 -5.20 4.53
N THR A 88 -26.63 -5.73 4.52
CA THR A 88 -27.76 -5.23 5.34
C THR A 88 -27.49 -5.36 6.84
N TRP A 89 -26.68 -6.34 7.21
CA TRP A 89 -26.24 -6.56 8.59
C TRP A 89 -24.98 -5.77 8.97
N GLU A 90 -24.45 -4.97 8.05
CA GLU A 90 -23.24 -4.16 8.23
C GLU A 90 -22.01 -4.98 8.65
N VAL A 91 -21.98 -6.26 8.24
CA VAL A 91 -20.86 -7.17 8.54
C VAL A 91 -19.66 -6.73 7.70
N GLN A 92 -18.54 -6.46 8.37
CA GLN A 92 -17.29 -6.09 7.71
C GLN A 92 -16.45 -7.32 7.37
N PRO A 93 -15.50 -7.20 6.41
CA PRO A 93 -14.54 -8.26 6.15
C PRO A 93 -13.75 -8.66 7.41
N GLY A 94 -13.71 -9.95 7.71
CA GLY A 94 -13.06 -10.46 8.92
C GLY A 94 -13.95 -10.46 10.17
N GLU A 95 -15.27 -10.28 10.02
CA GLU A 95 -16.23 -10.33 11.15
C GLU A 95 -17.19 -11.53 11.09
N LEU A 96 -17.26 -12.23 9.95
CA LEU A 96 -18.14 -13.40 9.80
C LEU A 96 -17.46 -14.68 10.31
N VAL A 97 -18.19 -15.50 11.06
CA VAL A 97 -17.83 -16.89 11.34
C VAL A 97 -18.76 -17.81 10.56
N VAL A 98 -18.21 -18.87 9.98
CA VAL A 98 -18.98 -19.84 9.19
C VAL A 98 -18.87 -21.20 9.84
N ASP A 99 -20.00 -21.77 10.25
CA ASP A 99 -20.07 -23.12 10.81
C ASP A 99 -20.55 -24.10 9.73
N VAL A 100 -19.69 -25.06 9.41
CA VAL A 100 -19.93 -26.10 8.41
C VAL A 100 -20.22 -27.47 9.03
N THR A 101 -20.44 -27.55 10.35
CA THR A 101 -20.68 -28.80 11.07
C THR A 101 -21.86 -29.59 10.51
N GLY A 102 -22.99 -28.93 10.27
CA GLY A 102 -24.21 -29.56 9.74
C GLY A 102 -24.31 -29.56 8.21
N ALA A 103 -23.23 -29.23 7.50
CA ALA A 103 -23.22 -29.08 6.05
C ALA A 103 -23.00 -30.43 5.34
N THR A 104 -23.69 -30.65 4.22
CA THR A 104 -23.24 -31.63 3.21
C THR A 104 -21.92 -31.15 2.57
N PRO A 105 -21.18 -32.04 1.87
CA PRO A 105 -19.97 -31.62 1.13
C PRO A 105 -20.22 -30.49 0.11
N ALA A 106 -21.36 -30.52 -0.59
CA ALA A 106 -21.74 -29.48 -1.54
C ALA A 106 -22.05 -28.15 -0.85
N MET A 107 -22.76 -28.18 0.28
CA MET A 107 -23.02 -26.99 1.10
C MET A 107 -21.71 -26.39 1.65
N ALA A 108 -20.84 -27.22 2.23
CA ALA A 108 -19.58 -26.78 2.82
C ALA A 108 -18.66 -26.12 1.77
N GLY A 109 -18.54 -26.72 0.59
CA GLY A 109 -17.77 -26.16 -0.52
C GLY A 109 -18.34 -24.82 -1.00
N ALA A 110 -19.65 -24.74 -1.21
CA ALA A 110 -20.30 -23.52 -1.68
C ALA A 110 -20.22 -22.38 -0.64
N LEU A 111 -20.49 -22.68 0.64
CA LEU A 111 -20.38 -21.72 1.74
C LEU A 111 -18.97 -21.17 1.85
N THR A 112 -17.96 -22.05 1.86
CA THR A 112 -16.56 -21.65 1.93
C THR A 112 -16.20 -20.65 0.84
N VAL A 113 -16.52 -20.96 -0.42
CA VAL A 113 -16.20 -20.08 -1.56
C VAL A 113 -16.92 -18.74 -1.48
N VAL A 114 -18.22 -18.74 -1.18
CA VAL A 114 -19.03 -17.51 -1.16
C VAL A 114 -18.65 -16.58 -0.01
N THR A 115 -18.35 -17.15 1.16
CA THR A 115 -18.11 -16.40 2.39
C THR A 115 -16.66 -16.01 2.63
N MET A 116 -15.70 -16.63 1.92
CA MET A 116 -14.26 -16.40 2.12
C MET A 116 -13.87 -14.90 2.19
N PRO A 117 -14.39 -13.99 1.33
CA PRO A 117 -14.05 -12.57 1.40
C PRO A 117 -14.45 -11.87 2.70
N MET A 118 -15.43 -12.42 3.42
CA MET A 118 -16.03 -11.86 4.63
C MET A 118 -15.62 -12.61 5.91
N SER A 119 -15.24 -13.88 5.78
CA SER A 119 -14.98 -14.78 6.91
C SER A 119 -13.70 -14.44 7.67
N SER A 120 -13.79 -14.43 8.99
CA SER A 120 -12.68 -14.46 9.95
C SER A 120 -12.15 -15.88 10.19
N ARG A 121 -13.06 -16.86 10.23
CA ARG A 121 -12.75 -18.28 10.41
C ARG A 121 -13.91 -19.16 9.97
N ILE A 122 -13.57 -20.36 9.58
CA ILE A 122 -14.49 -21.49 9.43
C ILE A 122 -14.35 -22.37 10.67
N VAL A 123 -15.47 -22.86 11.19
CA VAL A 123 -15.53 -23.72 12.37
C VAL A 123 -16.27 -25.01 12.03
N SER A 124 -15.90 -26.09 12.71
CA SER A 124 -16.63 -27.36 12.63
C SER A 124 -16.41 -28.23 13.86
N LEU A 125 -17.44 -28.96 14.28
CA LEU A 125 -17.30 -30.08 15.20
C LEU A 125 -16.94 -31.35 14.41
N VAL A 126 -15.79 -31.93 14.71
CA VAL A 126 -15.33 -33.18 14.08
C VAL A 126 -15.34 -34.32 15.10
N PRO A 127 -15.63 -35.57 14.70
CA PRO A 127 -15.58 -36.70 15.63
C PRO A 127 -14.23 -36.79 16.35
N ALA A 128 -14.26 -36.96 17.68
CA ALA A 128 -13.05 -37.07 18.49
C ALA A 128 -12.29 -38.37 18.17
N ARG A 129 -10.97 -38.29 18.06
CA ARG A 129 -10.10 -39.46 17.88
C ARG A 129 -9.52 -39.93 19.22
N GLU A 130 -9.04 -41.18 19.26
CA GLU A 130 -8.30 -41.70 20.41
C GLU A 130 -7.10 -40.78 20.74
N GLY A 131 -6.94 -40.45 22.02
CA GLY A 131 -5.87 -39.56 22.51
C GLY A 131 -6.22 -38.06 22.58
N GLN A 132 -7.41 -37.63 22.17
CA GLN A 132 -7.84 -36.23 22.25
C GLN A 132 -8.73 -35.94 23.47
N GLU A 133 -8.37 -36.42 24.67
CA GLU A 133 -9.26 -36.38 25.85
C GLU A 133 -9.53 -34.99 26.44
N GLU A 134 -8.56 -34.07 26.36
CA GLU A 134 -8.68 -32.75 27.02
C GLU A 134 -9.63 -31.77 26.30
N ASP A 135 -9.86 -31.96 24.99
CA ASP A 135 -10.68 -31.07 24.15
C ASP A 135 -12.02 -31.71 23.70
N LYS A 136 -12.42 -32.82 24.35
CA LYS A 136 -13.66 -33.52 23.99
C LYS A 136 -14.89 -32.71 24.39
N ILE A 137 -15.84 -32.69 23.47
CA ILE A 137 -17.14 -32.07 23.64
C ILE A 137 -18.17 -33.16 23.39
N ASP A 138 -18.90 -33.54 24.44
CA ASP A 138 -19.96 -34.54 24.33
C ASP A 138 -21.29 -33.87 24.00
N ILE A 139 -21.85 -34.22 22.84
CA ILE A 139 -23.12 -33.69 22.34
C ILE A 139 -24.00 -34.89 22.00
N ALA A 140 -25.15 -35.00 22.66
CA ALA A 140 -26.13 -36.07 22.43
C ALA A 140 -25.54 -37.50 22.43
N GLY A 141 -24.55 -37.76 23.29
CA GLY A 141 -23.90 -39.08 23.42
C GLY A 141 -22.81 -39.38 22.38
N GLN A 142 -22.43 -38.39 21.56
CA GLN A 142 -21.31 -38.47 20.63
C GLN A 142 -20.22 -37.47 21.04
N SER A 143 -18.96 -37.89 20.95
CA SER A 143 -17.80 -37.06 21.32
C SER A 143 -17.21 -36.37 20.09
N PHE A 144 -17.04 -35.05 20.18
CA PHE A 144 -16.47 -34.20 19.14
C PHE A 144 -15.26 -33.41 19.65
N VAL A 145 -14.53 -32.82 18.72
CA VAL A 145 -13.53 -31.78 18.96
C VAL A 145 -13.91 -30.56 18.14
N TRP A 146 -13.80 -29.38 18.75
CA TRP A 146 -13.99 -28.12 18.05
C TRP A 146 -12.76 -27.80 17.20
N THR A 147 -12.98 -27.64 15.90
CA THR A 147 -11.93 -27.24 14.96
C THR A 147 -12.27 -25.91 14.35
N GLN A 148 -11.23 -25.14 14.04
CA GLN A 148 -11.38 -23.87 13.38
C GLN A 148 -10.13 -23.51 12.58
N VAL A 149 -10.33 -22.77 11.50
CA VAL A 149 -9.24 -22.29 10.65
C VAL A 149 -9.59 -20.92 10.08
N ASN A 150 -8.62 -20.02 10.01
CA ASN A 150 -8.73 -18.82 9.20
C ASN A 150 -8.07 -19.08 7.83
N LEU A 151 -8.88 -19.17 6.78
CA LEU A 151 -8.39 -19.46 5.43
C LEU A 151 -7.46 -18.36 4.89
N TRP A 152 -7.58 -17.12 5.39
CA TRP A 152 -6.71 -16.03 4.99
C TRP A 152 -5.28 -16.22 5.45
N ASP A 153 -5.01 -17.01 6.48
CA ASP A 153 -3.64 -17.24 6.94
C ASP A 153 -2.76 -17.88 5.86
N GLU A 154 -3.35 -18.71 5.00
CA GLU A 154 -2.69 -19.32 3.84
C GLU A 154 -2.93 -18.52 2.55
N ALA A 155 -4.19 -18.12 2.31
CA ALA A 155 -4.58 -17.44 1.07
C ALA A 155 -3.92 -16.05 0.93
N ALA A 156 -3.57 -15.40 2.04
CA ALA A 156 -2.91 -14.10 2.02
C ALA A 156 -1.55 -14.13 1.32
N SER A 157 -0.90 -15.29 1.17
CA SER A 157 0.32 -15.42 0.37
C SER A 157 0.11 -15.09 -1.12
N VAL A 158 -1.06 -15.39 -1.67
CA VAL A 158 -1.42 -15.04 -3.06
C VAL A 158 -1.64 -13.53 -3.17
N SER A 159 -2.47 -12.97 -2.29
CA SER A 159 -2.74 -11.53 -2.25
C SER A 159 -1.49 -10.71 -1.94
N ARG A 160 -0.55 -11.25 -1.16
CA ARG A 160 0.74 -10.59 -0.89
C ARG A 160 1.55 -10.44 -2.17
N ARG A 161 1.64 -11.50 -2.99
CA ARG A 161 2.35 -11.46 -4.28
C ARG A 161 1.72 -10.45 -5.23
N GLU A 162 0.39 -10.41 -5.29
CA GLU A 162 -0.35 -9.41 -6.06
C GLU A 162 -0.08 -7.98 -5.56
N GLY A 163 -0.08 -7.76 -4.25
CA GLY A 163 0.25 -6.47 -3.65
C GLY A 163 1.70 -6.04 -3.93
N CYS A 164 2.64 -6.98 -3.92
CA CYS A 164 4.03 -6.75 -4.31
C CYS A 164 4.14 -6.38 -5.79
N GLU A 165 3.39 -7.03 -6.67
CA GLU A 165 3.36 -6.69 -8.10
C GLU A 165 2.79 -5.30 -8.35
N LEU A 166 1.68 -4.94 -7.69
CA LEU A 166 1.13 -3.59 -7.73
C LEU A 166 2.14 -2.55 -7.26
N PHE A 167 2.86 -2.83 -6.16
CA PHE A 167 3.92 -1.97 -5.66
C PHE A 167 5.07 -1.82 -6.67
N ASN A 168 5.52 -2.92 -7.27
CA ASN A 168 6.62 -2.94 -8.24
C ASN A 168 6.27 -2.14 -9.49
N ARG A 169 4.99 -2.16 -9.89
CA ARG A 169 4.42 -1.33 -10.97
C ARG A 169 4.12 0.11 -10.57
N ARG A 170 4.56 0.55 -9.38
CA ARG A 170 4.32 1.90 -8.81
C ARG A 170 2.84 2.24 -8.57
N LEU A 171 1.95 1.24 -8.55
CA LEU A 171 0.53 1.41 -8.20
C LEU A 171 0.38 1.37 -6.68
N PHE A 172 1.06 2.27 -5.98
CA PHE A 172 1.21 2.23 -4.53
C PHE A 172 -0.13 2.30 -3.79
N ALA A 173 -1.03 3.20 -4.19
CA ALA A 173 -2.35 3.31 -3.58
C ALA A 173 -3.17 2.00 -3.70
N ALA A 174 -3.06 1.29 -4.82
CA ALA A 174 -3.71 0.00 -5.02
C ALA A 174 -3.08 -1.10 -4.13
N ALA A 175 -1.75 -1.13 -4.05
CA ALA A 175 -1.02 -2.03 -3.16
C ALA A 175 -1.40 -1.78 -1.69
N THR A 176 -1.43 -0.52 -1.24
CA THR A 176 -1.87 -0.13 0.10
C THR A 176 -3.27 -0.65 0.39
N LYS A 177 -4.23 -0.42 -0.51
CA LYS A 177 -5.61 -0.89 -0.36
C LYS A 177 -5.65 -2.41 -0.20
N LEU A 178 -4.99 -3.15 -1.08
CA LEU A 178 -4.97 -4.61 -1.03
C LEU A 178 -4.35 -5.14 0.28
N PHE A 179 -3.23 -4.58 0.72
CA PHE A 179 -2.62 -4.99 1.99
C PHE A 179 -3.49 -4.69 3.21
N ARG A 180 -4.23 -3.57 3.22
CA ARG A 180 -5.22 -3.27 4.28
C ARG A 180 -6.40 -4.23 4.26
N GLU A 181 -6.88 -4.61 3.08
CA GLU A 181 -7.92 -5.61 2.93
C GLU A 181 -7.48 -6.99 3.44
N VAL A 182 -6.21 -7.36 3.25
CA VAL A 182 -5.66 -8.59 3.82
C VAL A 182 -5.49 -8.46 5.34
N GLU A 183 -4.98 -7.33 5.84
CA GLU A 183 -4.77 -7.06 7.28
C GLU A 183 -6.03 -7.31 8.12
N VAL A 184 -7.21 -6.90 7.63
CA VAL A 184 -8.45 -7.07 8.41
C VAL A 184 -8.92 -8.52 8.49
N ARG A 185 -8.52 -9.38 7.53
CA ARG A 185 -9.01 -10.76 7.39
C ARG A 185 -8.07 -11.82 7.98
N VAL A 186 -6.76 -11.59 7.96
CA VAL A 186 -5.79 -12.54 8.53
C VAL A 186 -5.85 -12.61 10.06
N SER A 187 -5.33 -13.69 10.62
CA SER A 187 -5.26 -13.87 12.07
C SER A 187 -4.34 -12.84 12.73
N GLY A 188 -4.56 -12.61 14.04
CA GLY A 188 -3.90 -11.55 14.81
C GLY A 188 -2.38 -11.49 14.67
N GLY A 189 -1.72 -12.66 14.61
CA GLY A 189 -0.26 -12.74 14.43
C GLY A 189 0.25 -12.19 13.10
N GLN A 190 -0.55 -12.25 12.03
CA GLN A 190 -0.17 -11.76 10.70
C GLN A 190 -0.57 -10.30 10.45
N LYS A 191 -1.52 -9.73 11.21
CA LYS A 191 -1.98 -8.34 11.01
C LYS A 191 -0.84 -7.31 11.00
N PRO A 192 0.15 -7.35 11.93
CA PRO A 192 1.26 -6.39 11.90
C PRO A 192 2.09 -6.44 10.62
N LEU A 193 2.25 -7.62 10.01
CA LEU A 193 2.99 -7.79 8.76
C LEU A 193 2.29 -7.09 7.60
N TYR A 194 0.99 -7.33 7.42
CA TYR A 194 0.23 -6.71 6.32
C TYR A 194 0.00 -5.21 6.54
N ARG A 195 -0.13 -4.77 7.79
CA ARG A 195 -0.05 -3.35 8.15
C ARG A 195 1.26 -2.72 7.68
N ALA A 196 2.39 -3.39 7.92
CA ALA A 196 3.70 -2.90 7.50
C ALA A 196 3.84 -2.84 5.97
N PHE A 197 3.31 -3.81 5.23
CA PHE A 197 3.26 -3.73 3.77
C PHE A 197 2.38 -2.59 3.26
N ALA A 198 1.23 -2.36 3.89
CA ALA A 198 0.36 -1.24 3.54
C ALA A 198 1.02 0.12 3.82
N ASP A 199 1.66 0.26 4.99
CA ASP A 199 2.41 1.48 5.35
C ASP A 199 3.65 1.68 4.48
N LEU A 200 4.31 0.61 4.05
CA LEU A 200 5.41 0.68 3.09
C LEU A 200 4.92 1.27 1.77
N ALA A 201 3.88 0.69 1.18
CA ALA A 201 3.31 1.16 -0.08
C ALA A 201 2.85 2.62 0.02
N ASP A 202 2.13 2.98 1.08
CA ASP A 202 1.67 4.35 1.35
C ASP A 202 2.85 5.33 1.51
N GLY A 203 3.92 4.90 2.21
CA GLY A 203 5.12 5.71 2.37
C GLY A 203 5.82 6.03 1.03
N TYR A 204 5.89 5.08 0.11
CA TYR A 204 6.44 5.35 -1.24
C TYR A 204 5.48 6.18 -2.11
N ASP A 205 4.17 6.04 -1.96
CA ASP A 205 3.17 6.91 -2.61
C ASP A 205 3.28 8.37 -2.15
N LEU A 206 3.47 8.58 -0.85
CA LEU A 206 3.73 9.88 -0.25
C LEU A 206 5.06 10.46 -0.74
N TRP A 207 6.09 9.63 -0.89
CA TRP A 207 7.38 10.06 -1.41
C TRP A 207 7.28 10.50 -2.87
N GLU A 208 6.57 9.77 -3.72
CA GLU A 208 6.34 10.17 -5.12
C GLU A 208 5.64 11.52 -5.27
N ARG A 209 4.92 11.97 -4.22
CA ARG A 209 4.25 13.27 -4.15
C ARG A 209 5.01 14.31 -3.32
N PHE A 210 6.27 14.01 -2.98
CA PHE A 210 7.17 14.87 -2.21
C PHE A 210 6.69 15.17 -0.77
N HIS A 211 5.80 14.35 -0.20
CA HIS A 211 5.38 14.42 1.20
C HIS A 211 6.41 13.74 2.13
N TYR A 212 7.66 14.23 2.09
CA TYR A 212 8.83 13.57 2.68
C TYR A 212 8.69 13.18 4.15
N ARG A 213 8.12 14.06 4.99
CA ARG A 213 7.96 13.78 6.42
C ARG A 213 7.00 12.62 6.66
N GLN A 214 5.87 12.61 5.96
CA GLN A 214 4.88 11.53 6.11
C GLN A 214 5.43 10.22 5.54
N ALA A 215 6.12 10.27 4.40
CA ALA A 215 6.82 9.13 3.82
C ALA A 215 7.85 8.52 4.80
N TRP A 216 8.65 9.37 5.45
CA TRP A 216 9.66 8.93 6.42
C TRP A 216 9.05 8.20 7.60
N GLU A 217 8.01 8.74 8.24
CA GLU A 217 7.35 8.11 9.39
C GLU A 217 6.74 6.75 9.03
N LYS A 218 6.16 6.63 7.83
CA LYS A 218 5.63 5.37 7.30
C LYS A 218 6.72 4.33 7.07
N LEU A 219 7.80 4.70 6.38
CA LEU A 219 8.93 3.80 6.13
C LEU A 219 9.61 3.37 7.44
N LYS A 220 9.83 4.30 8.37
CA LYS A 220 10.41 4.04 9.70
C LYS A 220 9.59 3.02 10.50
N THR A 221 8.27 3.16 10.50
CA THR A 221 7.37 2.23 11.18
C THR A 221 7.38 0.84 10.51
N SER A 222 7.36 0.82 9.17
CA SER A 222 7.39 -0.42 8.39
C SER A 222 8.69 -1.20 8.59
N VAL A 223 9.84 -0.52 8.63
CA VAL A 223 11.15 -1.15 8.90
C VAL A 223 11.13 -1.93 10.22
N LYS A 224 10.66 -1.30 11.31
CA LYS A 224 10.61 -1.95 12.63
C LYS A 224 9.73 -3.20 12.60
N ALA A 225 8.57 -3.12 11.96
CA ALA A 225 7.66 -4.26 11.84
C ALA A 225 8.25 -5.40 10.99
N PHE A 226 8.94 -5.08 9.90
CA PHE A 226 9.61 -6.07 9.07
C PHE A 226 10.83 -6.71 9.75
N GLU A 227 11.59 -5.97 10.56
CA GLU A 227 12.67 -6.54 11.37
C GLU A 227 12.13 -7.59 12.35
N MET A 228 11.02 -7.28 13.03
CA MET A 228 10.34 -8.24 13.90
C MET A 228 9.84 -9.45 13.10
N ALA A 229 9.15 -9.22 11.98
CA ALA A 229 8.67 -10.32 11.14
C ALA A 229 9.83 -11.21 10.65
N ALA A 230 10.96 -10.65 10.25
CA ALA A 230 12.12 -11.42 9.78
C ALA A 230 12.69 -12.37 10.86
N VAL A 231 12.52 -12.05 12.15
CA VAL A 231 12.94 -12.92 13.27
C VAL A 231 11.91 -14.00 13.58
N TRP A 232 10.62 -13.69 13.46
CA TRP A 232 9.51 -14.55 13.91
C TRP A 232 8.81 -15.30 12.76
N GLY A 233 9.51 -15.59 11.66
CA GLY A 233 8.97 -16.42 10.57
C GLY A 233 8.18 -15.66 9.50
N GLY A 234 8.58 -14.43 9.20
CA GLY A 234 8.07 -13.66 8.06
C GLY A 234 8.34 -14.32 6.71
N PRO A 235 7.76 -13.79 5.62
CA PRO A 235 7.83 -14.42 4.31
C PRO A 235 9.28 -14.55 3.79
N PRO A 236 9.58 -15.62 3.04
CA PRO A 236 10.89 -15.78 2.40
C PRO A 236 11.26 -14.54 1.57
N GLY A 237 12.50 -14.10 1.64
CA GLY A 237 12.99 -12.92 0.93
C GLY A 237 12.81 -11.59 1.68
N LEU A 238 12.07 -11.54 2.79
CA LEU A 238 11.90 -10.28 3.54
C LEU A 238 13.24 -9.69 4.02
N THR A 239 14.14 -10.56 4.48
CA THR A 239 15.47 -10.17 4.98
C THR A 239 16.33 -9.52 3.89
N SER A 240 16.19 -9.89 2.62
CA SER A 240 16.96 -9.28 1.53
C SER A 240 16.43 -7.91 1.12
N LEU A 241 15.16 -7.60 1.41
CA LEU A 241 14.56 -6.29 1.13
C LEU A 241 14.89 -5.24 2.18
N LEU A 242 15.05 -5.65 3.44
CA LEU A 242 15.26 -4.77 4.58
C LEU A 242 16.39 -3.74 4.37
N PRO A 243 17.58 -4.09 3.85
CA PRO A 243 18.65 -3.12 3.61
C PRO A 243 18.23 -1.97 2.68
N ALA A 244 17.51 -2.26 1.59
CA ALA A 244 17.06 -1.24 0.65
C ALA A 244 16.02 -0.31 1.28
N ILE A 245 15.06 -0.86 2.03
CA ILE A 245 14.04 -0.06 2.73
C ILE A 245 14.70 0.82 3.81
N LYS A 246 15.67 0.29 4.56
CA LYS A 246 16.44 1.05 5.55
C LYS A 246 17.25 2.19 4.93
N ALA A 247 17.92 1.94 3.81
CA ALA A 247 18.66 2.96 3.08
C ALA A 247 17.75 4.12 2.66
N ASN A 248 16.56 3.79 2.17
CA ASN A 248 15.53 4.76 1.79
C ASN A 248 14.96 5.53 2.99
N ALA A 249 14.68 4.85 4.11
CA ALA A 249 14.25 5.50 5.34
C ALA A 249 15.32 6.47 5.87
N GLY A 250 16.61 6.08 5.81
CA GLY A 250 17.73 6.93 6.21
C GLY A 250 18.00 8.10 5.25
N PHE A 251 17.74 7.93 3.95
CA PHE A 251 17.77 9.03 2.99
C PHE A 251 16.70 10.08 3.34
N LEU A 252 15.46 9.64 3.57
CA LEU A 252 14.36 10.52 3.94
C LEU A 252 14.58 11.18 5.30
N GLU A 253 15.16 10.46 6.27
CA GLU A 253 15.53 11.03 7.57
C GLU A 253 16.45 12.24 7.40
N LYS A 254 17.55 12.08 6.66
CA LYS A 254 18.49 13.18 6.38
C LYS A 254 17.79 14.36 5.71
N LEU A 255 16.93 14.09 4.74
CA LEU A 255 16.20 15.12 4.02
C LEU A 255 15.17 15.85 4.91
N VAL A 256 14.48 15.13 5.78
CA VAL A 256 13.42 15.69 6.64
C VAL A 256 14.00 16.49 7.80
N LEU A 257 15.11 16.02 8.37
CA LEU A 257 15.77 16.64 9.51
C LEU A 257 16.72 17.79 9.12
N ASP A 258 17.06 17.94 7.84
CA ASP A 258 17.82 19.09 7.34
C ASP A 258 17.04 20.40 7.60
N PRO A 259 17.55 21.30 8.46
CA PRO A 259 16.90 22.57 8.77
C PRO A 259 17.16 23.65 7.71
N ALA A 260 18.06 23.38 6.73
CA ALA A 260 18.41 24.35 5.71
C ALA A 260 17.20 24.67 4.82
N PRO A 261 17.06 25.95 4.40
CA PRO A 261 15.99 26.34 3.47
C PRO A 261 16.17 25.72 2.09
N VAL A 262 17.42 25.47 1.66
CA VAL A 262 17.74 24.63 0.49
C VAL A 262 18.31 23.31 1.00
N LYS A 263 17.53 22.25 0.88
CA LYS A 263 17.89 20.93 1.41
C LYS A 263 18.92 20.25 0.53
N ASP A 264 19.99 19.74 1.13
CA ASP A 264 21.15 19.20 0.38
C ASP A 264 20.77 18.02 -0.52
N MET A 265 19.86 17.17 -0.04
CA MET A 265 19.49 15.90 -0.70
C MET A 265 18.30 16.03 -1.67
N GLN A 266 17.60 17.18 -1.69
CA GLN A 266 16.37 17.33 -2.48
C GLN A 266 16.64 17.33 -3.98
N ALA A 267 17.75 17.93 -4.43
CA ALA A 267 18.14 17.91 -5.84
C ALA A 267 18.39 16.46 -6.33
N SER A 268 19.06 15.64 -5.51
CA SER A 268 19.27 14.22 -5.81
C SER A 268 17.96 13.43 -5.84
N ASP A 269 17.01 13.72 -4.94
CA ASP A 269 15.70 13.07 -4.96
C ASP A 269 14.90 13.43 -6.23
N LEU A 270 14.91 14.71 -6.64
CA LEU A 270 14.25 15.15 -7.87
C LEU A 270 14.84 14.47 -9.11
N LEU A 271 16.17 14.32 -9.17
CA LEU A 271 16.84 13.60 -10.25
C LEU A 271 16.45 12.10 -10.25
N ALA A 272 16.42 11.47 -9.07
CA ALA A 272 15.96 10.10 -8.93
C ALA A 272 14.49 9.94 -9.32
N HIS A 273 13.63 10.92 -8.99
CA HIS A 273 12.23 10.96 -9.39
C HIS A 273 12.09 11.05 -10.92
N ALA A 274 12.87 11.92 -11.57
CA ALA A 274 12.92 12.00 -13.02
C ALA A 274 13.31 10.66 -13.66
N GLY A 275 14.33 9.98 -13.11
CA GLY A 275 14.74 8.65 -13.55
C GLY A 275 13.63 7.60 -13.37
N ARG A 276 12.93 7.60 -12.22
CA ARG A 276 11.79 6.68 -11.98
C ARG A 276 10.64 6.91 -12.96
N ARG A 277 10.35 8.16 -13.33
CA ARG A 277 9.35 8.52 -14.35
C ARG A 277 9.74 8.04 -15.73
N LEU A 278 10.99 8.29 -16.13
CA LEU A 278 11.49 7.93 -17.46
C LEU A 278 11.64 6.42 -17.65
N HIS A 279 12.34 5.75 -16.73
CA HIS A 279 12.74 4.35 -16.90
C HIS A 279 11.73 3.36 -16.34
N GLY A 280 10.99 3.75 -15.29
CA GLY A 280 10.03 2.87 -14.62
C GLY A 280 8.61 3.01 -15.15
N LEU A 281 8.13 4.25 -15.29
CA LEU A 281 6.76 4.53 -15.73
C LEU A 281 6.64 4.80 -17.23
N HIS A 282 7.77 4.96 -17.94
CA HIS A 282 7.81 5.37 -19.34
C HIS A 282 6.98 6.64 -19.61
N ASP A 283 7.07 7.60 -18.68
CA ASP A 283 6.36 8.88 -18.69
C ASP A 283 7.36 10.01 -18.98
N PRO A 284 7.66 10.28 -20.27
CA PRO A 284 8.69 11.24 -20.65
C PRO A 284 8.29 12.69 -20.34
N GLU A 285 6.99 13.01 -20.33
CA GLU A 285 6.47 14.35 -20.01
C GLU A 285 6.76 14.72 -18.55
N ALA A 286 6.29 13.89 -17.60
CA ALA A 286 6.54 14.15 -16.19
C ALA A 286 8.03 14.05 -15.86
N ALA A 287 8.77 13.15 -16.53
CA ALA A 287 10.22 13.04 -16.38
C ALA A 287 10.94 14.32 -16.82
N MET A 288 10.54 14.93 -17.96
CA MET A 288 11.16 16.15 -18.46
C MET A 288 11.00 17.32 -17.47
N ILE A 289 9.79 17.56 -16.98
CA ILE A 289 9.54 18.61 -15.97
C ILE A 289 10.38 18.38 -14.72
N SER A 290 10.34 17.16 -14.20
CA SER A 290 11.06 16.78 -12.99
C SER A 290 12.56 16.93 -13.15
N LEU A 291 13.08 16.64 -14.35
CA LEU A 291 14.50 16.76 -14.69
C LEU A 291 14.95 18.22 -14.81
N VAL A 292 14.15 19.09 -15.43
CA VAL A 292 14.43 20.54 -15.46
C VAL A 292 14.40 21.12 -14.04
N ARG A 293 13.43 20.70 -13.21
CA ARG A 293 13.36 21.09 -11.80
C ARG A 293 14.56 20.55 -11.00
N ALA A 294 15.01 19.32 -11.27
CA ALA A 294 16.21 18.76 -10.63
C ALA A 294 17.46 19.58 -11.00
N LEU A 295 17.65 19.87 -12.29
CA LEU A 295 18.76 20.70 -12.80
C LEU A 295 18.78 22.06 -12.11
N GLU A 296 17.64 22.71 -11.98
CA GLU A 296 17.52 23.97 -11.24
C GLU A 296 17.87 23.78 -9.75
N ALA A 297 17.31 22.77 -9.09
CA ALA A 297 17.57 22.50 -7.68
C ALA A 297 19.06 22.28 -7.39
N PHE A 298 19.82 21.70 -8.31
CA PHE A 298 21.28 21.60 -8.18
C PHE A 298 21.96 22.96 -8.19
N ALA A 299 21.58 23.86 -9.10
CA ALA A 299 22.12 25.23 -9.13
C ALA A 299 21.76 25.99 -7.85
N GLN A 300 20.51 25.89 -7.40
CA GLN A 300 20.02 26.51 -6.16
C GLN A 300 20.80 26.01 -4.93
N ARG A 301 21.00 24.69 -4.84
CA ARG A 301 21.82 24.06 -3.80
C ARG A 301 23.25 24.60 -3.83
N GLN A 302 23.88 24.65 -5.00
CA GLN A 302 25.27 25.08 -5.13
C GLN A 302 25.43 26.57 -4.76
N LEU A 303 24.56 27.43 -5.27
CA LEU A 303 24.52 28.86 -4.96
C LEU A 303 24.29 29.11 -3.47
N PHE A 304 23.35 28.41 -2.87
CA PHE A 304 23.05 28.57 -1.45
C PHE A 304 24.19 28.06 -0.57
N LYS A 305 24.67 26.84 -0.80
CA LYS A 305 25.66 26.19 0.06
C LYS A 305 27.01 26.90 0.06
N HIS A 306 27.50 27.32 -1.11
CA HIS A 306 28.84 27.89 -1.25
C HIS A 306 28.86 29.42 -1.21
N TYR A 307 27.76 30.07 -1.60
CA TYR A 307 27.72 31.54 -1.77
C TYR A 307 26.63 32.21 -0.95
N GLN A 308 25.80 31.47 -0.21
CA GLN A 308 24.68 31.99 0.60
C GLN A 308 23.68 32.81 -0.22
N ILE A 309 23.57 32.51 -1.52
CA ILE A 309 22.63 33.16 -2.44
C ILE A 309 21.32 32.37 -2.45
N LYS A 310 20.22 33.03 -2.09
CA LYS A 310 18.86 32.48 -2.19
C LYS A 310 18.29 32.88 -3.53
N THR A 311 18.17 31.97 -4.47
CA THR A 311 17.78 32.28 -5.87
C THR A 311 16.38 32.90 -6.02
N TRP A 312 15.54 32.80 -4.99
CA TRP A 312 14.21 33.41 -4.93
C TRP A 312 14.15 34.73 -4.14
N ASP A 313 15.28 35.21 -3.63
CA ASP A 313 15.40 36.42 -2.81
C ASP A 313 16.85 36.95 -2.89
N VAL A 314 17.32 37.20 -4.12
CA VAL A 314 18.71 37.58 -4.37
C VAL A 314 18.91 39.07 -4.09
N GLN A 315 20.03 39.41 -3.45
CA GLN A 315 20.53 40.78 -3.47
C GLN A 315 21.43 40.97 -4.69
N PRO A 316 21.14 41.93 -5.60
CA PRO A 316 21.93 42.12 -6.83
C PRO A 316 23.44 42.22 -6.57
N GLU A 317 23.84 42.77 -5.44
CA GLU A 317 25.23 42.95 -5.03
C GLU A 317 25.96 41.62 -4.75
N GLN A 318 25.22 40.53 -4.48
CA GLN A 318 25.78 39.18 -4.34
C GLN A 318 26.15 38.54 -5.68
N LEU A 319 25.68 39.10 -6.80
CA LEU A 319 25.89 38.54 -8.12
C LEU A 319 27.18 39.07 -8.76
N PRO A 320 27.78 38.29 -9.70
CA PRO A 320 28.84 38.81 -10.56
C PRO A 320 28.43 40.10 -11.25
N GLN A 321 29.38 41.04 -11.40
CA GLN A 321 29.12 42.39 -11.92
C GLN A 321 28.33 42.39 -13.24
N ALA A 322 28.60 41.43 -14.13
CA ALA A 322 27.94 41.27 -15.41
C ALA A 322 26.42 40.96 -15.33
N LEU A 323 25.92 40.52 -14.18
CA LEU A 323 24.51 40.16 -13.98
C LEU A 323 23.73 41.18 -13.12
N GLN A 324 24.42 42.13 -12.48
CA GLN A 324 23.77 43.02 -11.50
C GLN A 324 22.72 43.93 -12.15
N GLU A 325 23.06 44.55 -13.28
CA GLU A 325 22.14 45.46 -13.98
C GLU A 325 20.94 44.70 -14.55
N THR A 326 21.16 43.52 -15.14
CA THR A 326 20.07 42.66 -15.62
C THR A 326 19.18 42.18 -14.48
N CYS A 327 19.73 41.91 -13.31
CA CYS A 327 18.96 41.55 -12.13
C CYS A 327 18.00 42.69 -11.74
N ARG A 328 18.52 43.92 -11.62
CA ARG A 328 17.74 45.11 -11.26
C ARG A 328 16.64 45.44 -12.27
N SER A 329 16.91 45.22 -13.56
CA SER A 329 15.99 45.61 -14.64
C SER A 329 14.97 44.54 -15.02
N CYS A 330 15.29 43.25 -14.87
CA CYS A 330 14.52 42.17 -15.48
C CYS A 330 14.01 41.09 -14.52
N TRP A 331 14.53 41.00 -13.30
CA TRP A 331 14.26 39.85 -12.41
C TRP A 331 13.51 40.21 -11.13
N LEU A 332 13.02 41.45 -11.02
CA LEU A 332 12.12 41.85 -9.95
C LEU A 332 10.75 41.22 -10.19
N GLU A 333 10.25 40.47 -9.21
CA GLU A 333 8.92 39.89 -9.26
C GLU A 333 7.87 40.81 -8.65
N ASP A 334 6.80 41.04 -9.41
CA ASP A 334 5.71 41.93 -9.02
C ASP A 334 4.90 41.40 -7.82
N LEU A 335 4.92 40.08 -7.58
CA LEU A 335 4.11 39.43 -6.54
C LEU A 335 4.61 39.71 -5.11
N ASP A 336 5.92 39.66 -4.90
CA ASP A 336 6.55 39.76 -3.57
C ASP A 336 7.67 40.81 -3.51
N GLY A 337 7.96 41.49 -4.62
CA GLY A 337 9.00 42.51 -4.71
C GLY A 337 10.42 41.95 -4.58
N LYS A 338 10.61 40.64 -4.78
CA LYS A 338 11.92 39.98 -4.64
C LYS A 338 12.56 39.74 -5.99
N TYR A 339 13.89 39.74 -6.03
CA TYR A 339 14.63 39.35 -7.21
C TYR A 339 14.73 37.83 -7.30
N LYS A 340 14.19 37.24 -8.38
CA LYS A 340 14.23 35.78 -8.64
C LYS A 340 15.09 35.47 -9.85
N LEU A 341 16.12 34.66 -9.65
CA LEU A 341 17.03 34.27 -10.72
C LEU A 341 16.39 33.15 -11.57
N PRO A 342 16.18 33.36 -12.88
CA PRO A 342 15.78 32.28 -13.76
C PRO A 342 16.90 31.23 -13.90
N LEU A 343 16.54 30.00 -14.26
CA LEU A 343 17.45 28.84 -14.36
C LEU A 343 18.81 29.17 -15.01
N GLN A 344 18.80 29.77 -16.20
CA GLN A 344 20.04 30.08 -16.92
C GLN A 344 20.89 31.13 -16.18
N ALA A 345 20.26 32.09 -15.51
CA ALA A 345 20.95 33.10 -14.72
C ALA A 345 21.60 32.49 -13.48
N GLN A 346 21.00 31.47 -12.86
CA GLN A 346 21.60 30.75 -11.73
C GLN A 346 22.94 30.11 -12.15
N PHE A 347 23.00 29.43 -13.30
CA PHE A 347 24.25 28.85 -13.79
C PHE A 347 25.26 29.89 -14.27
N ARG A 348 24.82 31.01 -14.85
CA ARG A 348 25.73 32.13 -15.19
C ARG A 348 26.31 32.76 -13.93
N ALA A 349 25.53 32.90 -12.87
CA ALA A 349 26.01 33.39 -11.59
C ALA A 349 27.07 32.46 -11.01
N LEU A 350 26.81 31.14 -10.98
CA LEU A 350 27.80 30.13 -10.59
C LEU A 350 29.10 30.27 -11.41
N ALA A 351 29.00 30.35 -12.73
CA ALA A 351 30.18 30.46 -13.60
C ALA A 351 30.97 31.76 -13.33
N GLY A 352 30.28 32.89 -13.16
CA GLY A 352 30.91 34.18 -12.84
C GLY A 352 31.52 34.23 -11.43
N LEU A 353 31.09 33.36 -10.52
CA LEU A 353 31.66 33.14 -9.20
C LEU A 353 32.79 32.08 -9.20
N GLY A 354 33.18 31.59 -10.38
CA GLY A 354 34.25 30.61 -10.55
C GLY A 354 33.85 29.16 -10.23
N ASP A 355 32.56 28.86 -10.07
CA ASP A 355 32.07 27.53 -9.74
C ASP A 355 32.18 26.56 -10.93
N GLN A 356 32.68 25.35 -10.68
CA GLN A 356 32.88 24.34 -11.72
C GLN A 356 31.58 23.88 -12.38
N MET A 357 30.49 23.77 -11.63
CA MET A 357 29.18 23.39 -12.16
C MET A 357 28.66 24.47 -13.12
N GLY A 358 28.80 25.74 -12.74
CA GLY A 358 28.46 26.86 -13.63
C GLY A 358 29.29 26.87 -14.92
N GLN A 359 30.61 26.72 -14.80
CA GLN A 359 31.50 26.67 -15.97
C GLN A 359 31.21 25.47 -16.88
N ALA A 360 30.93 24.30 -16.31
CA ALA A 360 30.55 23.10 -17.05
C ALA A 360 29.21 23.30 -17.78
N PHE A 361 28.23 23.93 -17.15
CA PHE A 361 26.95 24.26 -17.79
C PHE A 361 27.14 25.16 -19.02
N LEU A 362 27.97 26.21 -18.92
CA LEU A 362 28.26 27.08 -20.06
C LEU A 362 28.95 26.33 -21.20
N ARG A 363 29.85 25.40 -20.89
CA ARG A 363 30.52 24.56 -21.88
C ARG A 363 29.55 23.60 -22.58
N GLU A 364 28.61 23.01 -21.84
CA GLU A 364 27.60 22.07 -22.36
C GLU A 364 26.36 22.79 -22.93
N TRP A 365 26.30 24.11 -22.86
CA TRP A 365 25.16 24.91 -23.31
C TRP A 365 24.70 24.63 -24.75
N PRO A 366 25.58 24.45 -25.75
CA PRO A 366 25.16 24.10 -27.11
C PRO A 366 24.36 22.79 -27.18
N THR A 367 24.69 21.82 -26.32
CA THR A 367 23.99 20.54 -26.18
C THR A 367 22.68 20.69 -25.41
N MET A 368 22.69 21.46 -24.30
CA MET A 368 21.53 21.63 -23.44
C MET A 368 20.44 22.51 -24.04
N LYS A 369 20.82 23.56 -24.78
CA LYS A 369 19.88 24.53 -25.36
C LYS A 369 18.72 23.86 -26.12
N PRO A 370 18.93 22.99 -27.11
CA PRO A 370 17.83 22.34 -27.82
C PRO A 370 17.00 21.38 -26.93
N LEU A 371 17.58 20.84 -25.85
CA LEU A 371 16.87 19.96 -24.92
C LEU A 371 15.94 20.76 -24.00
N LEU A 372 16.41 21.89 -23.48
CA LEU A 372 15.61 22.82 -22.70
C LEU A 372 14.54 23.51 -23.56
N ASP A 373 14.87 23.80 -24.82
CA ASP A 373 13.89 24.30 -25.79
C ASP A 373 12.78 23.28 -26.05
N ALA A 374 13.12 21.99 -26.20
CA ALA A 374 12.13 20.92 -26.29
C ALA A 374 11.27 20.80 -25.01
N ALA A 375 11.85 21.01 -23.83
CA ALA A 375 11.09 21.04 -22.57
C ALA A 375 10.09 22.21 -22.53
N ASN A 376 10.47 23.38 -23.05
CA ASN A 376 9.56 24.53 -23.13
C ASN A 376 8.42 24.30 -24.13
N HIS A 377 8.67 23.66 -25.27
CA HIS A 377 7.63 23.34 -26.25
C HIS A 377 6.78 22.11 -25.89
N ALA A 378 7.15 21.39 -24.82
CA ALA A 378 6.44 20.20 -24.34
C ALA A 378 5.00 20.52 -23.90
N VAL A 379 4.12 19.52 -23.94
CA VAL A 379 2.72 19.65 -23.50
C VAL A 379 2.61 20.08 -22.05
N LEU A 380 3.42 19.50 -21.15
CA LEU A 380 3.44 19.92 -19.75
C LEU A 380 4.42 21.08 -19.47
N GLY A 381 5.01 21.67 -20.52
CA GLY A 381 5.79 22.90 -20.47
C GLY A 381 4.93 24.12 -20.81
N HIS A 382 5.32 24.85 -21.86
CA HIS A 382 4.64 26.03 -22.38
C HIS A 382 4.15 25.86 -23.83
N GLY A 383 4.28 24.66 -24.40
CA GLY A 383 3.91 24.37 -25.78
C GLY A 383 2.85 23.28 -25.89
N PHE A 384 2.82 22.64 -27.05
CA PHE A 384 1.79 21.68 -27.44
C PHE A 384 2.36 20.43 -28.10
N GLU A 385 3.68 20.24 -28.07
CA GLU A 385 4.35 19.10 -28.70
C GLU A 385 4.70 18.03 -27.65
N PRO A 386 4.44 16.74 -27.89
CA PRO A 386 4.83 15.70 -26.95
C PRO A 386 6.35 15.53 -26.93
N VAL A 387 6.93 15.46 -25.72
CA VAL A 387 8.37 15.27 -25.56
C VAL A 387 8.78 13.83 -25.85
N LYS A 388 9.87 13.67 -26.61
CA LYS A 388 10.43 12.36 -26.95
C LYS A 388 11.32 11.83 -25.83
N ALA A 389 11.18 10.55 -25.47
CA ALA A 389 11.96 9.91 -24.41
C ALA A 389 13.47 10.03 -24.61
N GLU A 390 13.95 10.00 -25.86
CA GLU A 390 15.37 10.15 -26.19
C GLU A 390 15.90 11.54 -25.82
N ARG A 391 15.08 12.59 -25.94
CA ARG A 391 15.44 13.95 -25.53
C ARG A 391 15.54 14.07 -24.02
N VAL A 392 14.63 13.42 -23.30
CA VAL A 392 14.67 13.36 -21.82
C VAL A 392 15.93 12.61 -21.37
N GLN A 393 16.23 11.47 -21.99
CA GLN A 393 17.44 10.69 -21.68
C GLN A 393 18.72 11.50 -21.94
N GLN A 394 18.82 12.18 -23.09
CA GLN A 394 19.95 13.05 -23.41
C GLN A 394 20.15 14.14 -22.34
N LEU A 395 19.05 14.78 -21.89
CA LEU A 395 19.14 15.78 -20.83
C LEU A 395 19.55 15.13 -19.50
N TYR A 396 19.03 13.93 -19.20
CA TYR A 396 19.31 13.21 -17.96
C TYR A 396 20.81 12.91 -17.84
N ASP A 397 21.41 12.42 -18.91
CA ASP A 397 22.85 12.10 -18.97
C ASP A 397 23.71 13.37 -18.82
N VAL A 398 23.30 14.47 -19.44
CA VAL A 398 23.99 15.77 -19.28
C VAL A 398 23.89 16.28 -17.84
N VAL A 399 22.72 16.19 -17.20
CA VAL A 399 22.52 16.60 -15.80
C VAL A 399 23.35 15.74 -14.84
N MET A 400 23.39 14.42 -15.04
CA MET A 400 24.23 13.51 -14.26
C MET A 400 25.72 13.90 -14.37
N LYS A 401 26.20 14.12 -15.60
CA LYS A 401 27.58 14.56 -15.87
C LYS A 401 27.88 15.92 -15.24
N LEU A 402 26.96 16.88 -15.38
CA LEU A 402 27.11 18.25 -14.88
C LEU A 402 27.21 18.31 -13.36
N THR A 403 26.38 17.51 -12.69
CA THR A 403 26.26 17.53 -11.22
C THR A 403 27.27 16.62 -10.54
N GLY A 404 27.91 15.71 -11.28
CA GLY A 404 28.86 14.72 -10.75
C GLY A 404 28.19 13.67 -9.85
N VAL A 405 26.86 13.59 -9.86
CA VAL A 405 26.12 12.61 -9.06
C VAL A 405 26.29 11.23 -9.67
N ALA A 406 26.69 10.26 -8.86
CA ALA A 406 26.73 8.86 -9.26
C ALA A 406 25.32 8.25 -9.22
N GLU A 407 24.97 7.45 -10.22
CA GLU A 407 23.63 6.82 -10.28
C GLU A 407 23.38 5.90 -9.06
N SER A 408 24.44 5.30 -8.52
CA SER A 408 24.39 4.45 -7.33
C SER A 408 24.11 5.22 -6.02
N SER A 409 24.29 6.55 -6.00
CA SER A 409 23.99 7.37 -4.81
C SER A 409 22.56 7.91 -4.80
N LEU A 410 21.83 7.77 -5.91
CA LEU A 410 20.43 8.16 -6.00
C LEU A 410 19.52 7.16 -5.27
N PRO A 411 18.47 7.60 -4.55
CA PRO A 411 17.54 6.70 -3.90
C PRO A 411 16.80 5.84 -4.94
N LYS A 412 16.92 4.52 -4.80
CA LYS A 412 16.21 3.53 -5.62
C LYS A 412 15.13 2.86 -4.78
N PHE A 413 13.90 2.86 -5.29
CA PHE A 413 12.81 2.16 -4.63
C PHE A 413 13.01 0.63 -4.81
N PRO A 414 12.74 -0.17 -3.78
CA PRO A 414 12.94 -1.61 -3.82
C PRO A 414 11.98 -2.28 -4.81
N VAL A 415 12.31 -3.51 -5.19
CA VAL A 415 11.41 -4.45 -5.85
C VAL A 415 11.03 -5.49 -4.82
N LEU A 416 9.74 -5.64 -4.53
CA LEU A 416 9.24 -6.60 -3.56
C LEU A 416 9.10 -7.96 -4.23
N ASN A 417 9.87 -8.94 -3.76
CA ASN A 417 9.88 -10.33 -4.22
C ASN A 417 9.61 -11.28 -3.04
N VAL A 418 8.48 -11.10 -2.35
CA VAL A 418 8.15 -11.75 -1.06
C VAL A 418 6.73 -12.31 -0.99
#